data_AF-T0ZVA0-F1
#
_entry.id   AF-T0ZVA0-F1
#
_cell.length_a   1.000
_cell.length_b   1.000
_cell.length_c   1.000
_cell.angle_alpha   90.00
_cell.angle_beta   90.00
_cell.angle_gamma   90.00
#
_symmetry.space_group_name_H-M   'P 1'
#
loop_
_entity.id
_entity.type
_entity.pdbx_description
1 polymer ?
#
loop_
_entity_poly.entity_id
_entity_poly.type
_entity_poly.pdbx_seq_one_letter_code
_entity_poly.pdbx_strand_id
1 'polypeptide(L)'
;EALASWPQFAQLAHVAPRQTQRAAFQENTLGGSELDLGRLPIQRCWPEDAARLVTLGLVVTRGPRKARQNVAIYRQQVIDRNRVIMRWLAHRGGAGDFADWQQDRPGEPFPVLIAIGADPATLLAAVAPIPDTLSEYEFAGLLRGERSSVVNCGLTGLDAPAGAEIV
;
A
#
# COMPACT_ATOMS: atom_id res chain seq x y z
N GLU A 1 -19.19 -3.17 -21.37
CA GLU A 1 -19.88 -4.05 -22.34
C GLU A 1 -19.09 -4.27 -23.64
N ALA A 2 -18.45 -3.27 -24.25
CA ALA A 2 -17.70 -3.44 -25.51
C ALA A 2 -16.43 -4.35 -25.46
N LEU A 3 -15.83 -4.57 -24.28
CA LEU A 3 -14.64 -5.45 -24.13
C LEU A 3 -15.00 -6.95 -24.02
N ALA A 4 -16.27 -7.29 -23.80
CA ALA A 4 -16.71 -8.69 -23.66
C ALA A 4 -16.76 -9.46 -24.99
N SER A 5 -16.75 -8.75 -26.13
CA SER A 5 -16.84 -9.34 -27.46
C SER A 5 -15.51 -9.87 -28.00
N TRP A 6 -14.38 -9.61 -27.32
CA TRP A 6 -13.04 -10.03 -27.73
C TRP A 6 -12.38 -10.80 -26.57
N PRO A 7 -12.51 -12.14 -26.52
CA PRO A 7 -12.14 -12.96 -25.36
C PRO A 7 -10.68 -12.77 -24.90
N GLN A 8 -9.79 -12.47 -25.85
CA GLN A 8 -8.36 -12.25 -25.60
C GLN A 8 -8.07 -10.94 -24.86
N PHE A 9 -8.97 -9.95 -24.94
CA PHE A 9 -8.83 -8.64 -24.29
C PHE A 9 -9.79 -8.45 -23.11
N ALA A 10 -10.68 -9.41 -22.85
CA ALA A 10 -11.63 -9.35 -21.74
C ALA A 10 -10.93 -9.14 -20.38
N GLN A 11 -9.72 -9.70 -20.22
CA GLN A 11 -8.92 -9.53 -18.99
C GLN A 11 -8.45 -8.09 -18.77
N LEU A 12 -8.30 -7.28 -19.83
CA LEU A 12 -7.91 -5.87 -19.68
C LEU A 12 -8.98 -5.04 -18.97
N ALA A 13 -10.23 -5.50 -18.94
CA ALA A 13 -11.31 -4.85 -18.19
C ALA A 13 -11.04 -4.78 -16.67
N HIS A 14 -10.14 -5.61 -16.15
CA HIS A 14 -9.83 -5.71 -14.72
C HIS A 14 -8.57 -4.95 -14.29
N VAL A 15 -7.80 -4.41 -15.24
CA VAL A 15 -6.51 -3.75 -14.99
C VAL A 15 -6.70 -2.46 -14.19
N ALA A 16 -7.51 -1.53 -14.68
CA ALA A 16 -7.65 -0.24 -14.01
C ALA A 16 -8.34 -0.39 -12.63
N PRO A 17 -7.78 0.13 -11.53
CA PRO A 17 -8.46 0.11 -10.23
C PRO A 17 -9.80 0.86 -10.28
N ARG A 18 -10.78 0.44 -9.48
CA ARG A 18 -12.07 1.12 -9.31
C ARG A 18 -11.99 2.02 -8.08
N GLN A 19 -12.17 3.32 -8.28
CA GLN A 19 -12.29 4.28 -7.18
C GLN A 19 -13.63 4.11 -6.47
N THR A 20 -13.59 4.12 -5.15
CA THR A 20 -14.74 4.04 -4.25
C THR A 20 -14.74 5.24 -3.32
N GLN A 21 -15.93 5.69 -2.90
CA GLN A 21 -16.04 6.89 -2.07
C GLN A 21 -15.85 6.61 -0.58
N ARG A 22 -16.08 5.37 -0.15
CA ARG A 22 -16.06 4.95 1.25
C ARG A 22 -15.47 3.55 1.40
N ALA A 23 -14.80 3.33 2.51
CA ALA A 23 -14.27 2.03 2.93
C ALA A 23 -14.57 1.79 4.43
N ALA A 24 -14.72 0.52 4.83
CA ALA A 24 -15.11 0.16 6.19
C ALA A 24 -14.09 0.64 7.24
N PHE A 25 -12.79 0.62 6.93
CA PHE A 25 -11.75 1.12 7.84
C PHE A 25 -11.91 2.61 8.22
N GLN A 26 -12.68 3.39 7.46
CA GLN A 26 -12.93 4.81 7.75
C GLN A 26 -13.95 5.02 8.88
N GLU A 27 -14.70 3.99 9.26
CA GLU A 27 -15.70 4.06 10.35
C GLU A 27 -15.06 4.41 11.71
N ASN A 28 -13.81 4.01 11.92
CA ASN A 28 -13.06 4.26 13.15
C ASN A 28 -11.75 4.97 12.83
N THR A 29 -11.78 6.30 12.77
CA THR A 29 -10.59 7.12 12.48
C THR A 29 -10.02 7.70 13.77
N LEU A 30 -8.70 7.57 13.96
CA LEU A 30 -7.95 8.17 15.06
C LEU A 30 -6.98 9.20 14.49
N GLY A 31 -6.82 10.34 15.16
CA GLY A 31 -5.92 11.40 14.71
C GLY A 31 -5.16 12.06 15.85
N GLY A 32 -4.10 12.79 15.51
CA GLY A 32 -3.36 13.64 16.46
C GLY A 32 -2.91 12.89 17.72
N SER A 33 -3.34 13.36 18.88
CA SER A 33 -2.96 12.82 20.19
C SER A 33 -3.63 11.48 20.52
N GLU A 34 -4.61 11.01 19.76
CA GLU A 34 -5.28 9.70 19.97
C GLU A 34 -4.54 8.54 19.29
N LEU A 35 -3.59 8.85 18.39
CA LEU A 35 -2.79 7.87 17.68
C LEU A 35 -1.86 7.13 18.63
N ASP A 36 -2.04 5.82 18.71
CA ASP A 36 -1.24 4.93 19.55
C ASP A 36 -1.18 3.52 18.94
N LEU A 37 0.00 3.18 18.40
CA LEU A 37 0.30 1.86 17.84
C LEU A 37 0.23 0.74 18.90
N GLY A 38 0.36 1.06 20.19
CA GLY A 38 0.22 0.12 21.28
C GLY A 38 -1.20 -0.42 21.47
N ARG A 39 -2.21 0.23 20.85
CA ARG A 39 -3.59 -0.28 20.80
C ARG A 39 -3.75 -1.47 19.85
N LEU A 40 -2.84 -1.62 18.89
CA LEU A 40 -2.85 -2.73 17.95
C LEU A 40 -2.09 -3.92 18.54
N PRO A 41 -2.54 -5.17 18.30
CA PRO A 41 -1.85 -6.36 18.74
C PRO A 41 -0.62 -6.67 17.87
N ILE A 42 0.27 -5.69 17.66
CA ILE A 42 1.48 -5.84 16.85
C ILE A 42 2.39 -6.86 17.51
N GLN A 43 2.80 -7.88 16.77
CA GLN A 43 3.49 -9.03 17.31
C GLN A 43 4.96 -8.71 17.63
N ARG A 44 5.47 -9.28 18.72
CA ARG A 44 6.90 -9.57 18.85
C ARG A 44 7.05 -11.02 18.41
N CYS A 45 7.72 -11.24 17.28
CA CYS A 45 7.71 -12.56 16.62
C CYS A 45 8.61 -13.54 17.36
N TRP A 46 9.72 -13.05 17.89
CA TRP A 46 10.73 -13.84 18.58
C TRP A 46 11.15 -13.23 19.93
N PRO A 47 11.61 -14.03 20.91
CA PRO A 47 12.03 -13.53 22.22
C PRO A 47 13.10 -12.42 22.16
N GLU A 48 14.02 -12.53 21.20
CA GLU A 48 15.18 -11.62 21.04
C GLU A 48 14.92 -10.46 20.07
N ASP A 49 13.69 -10.32 19.53
CA ASP A 49 13.36 -9.20 18.66
C ASP A 49 13.48 -7.86 19.40
N ALA A 50 14.18 -6.91 18.79
CA ALA A 50 14.42 -5.58 19.37
C ALA A 50 13.10 -4.84 19.73
N ALA A 51 12.04 -5.02 18.94
CA ALA A 51 10.71 -4.46 19.22
C ALA A 51 9.61 -5.25 18.52
N ARG A 52 8.36 -4.80 18.67
CA ARG A 52 7.21 -5.30 17.91
C ARG A 52 7.36 -4.94 16.42
N LEU A 53 6.87 -5.81 15.55
CA LEU A 53 7.06 -5.72 14.10
C LEU A 53 5.72 -5.84 13.37
N VAL A 54 5.41 -4.87 12.52
CA VAL A 54 4.37 -5.02 11.50
C VAL A 54 4.97 -5.80 10.33
N THR A 55 4.41 -6.97 10.04
CA THR A 55 5.00 -7.97 9.14
C THR A 55 4.33 -8.04 7.77
N LEU A 56 3.03 -7.76 7.69
CA LEU A 56 2.21 -7.86 6.47
C LEU A 56 1.50 -6.53 6.14
N GLY A 57 2.16 -5.41 6.38
CA GLY A 57 1.68 -4.09 5.98
C GLY A 57 2.00 -3.82 4.51
N LEU A 58 0.97 -3.58 3.70
CA LEU A 58 1.08 -3.13 2.32
C LEU A 58 1.44 -1.64 2.29
N VAL A 59 2.69 -1.35 1.97
CA VAL A 59 3.21 0.01 1.86
C VAL A 59 2.96 0.53 0.46
N VAL A 60 2.17 1.61 0.39
CA VAL A 60 1.84 2.32 -0.84
C VAL A 60 2.70 3.58 -0.93
N THR A 61 3.34 3.77 -2.08
CA THR A 61 4.17 4.94 -2.39
C THR A 61 3.92 5.43 -3.82
N ARG A 62 4.21 6.71 -4.07
CA ARG A 62 4.21 7.29 -5.41
C ARG A 62 5.37 8.28 -5.53
N GLY A 63 6.37 7.95 -6.34
CA GLY A 63 7.47 8.87 -6.63
C GLY A 63 7.03 10.07 -7.47
N PRO A 64 7.78 11.18 -7.46
CA PRO A 64 7.39 12.42 -8.16
C PRO A 64 7.44 12.32 -9.69
N ARG A 65 8.20 11.37 -10.23
CA ARG A 65 8.49 11.23 -11.68
C ARG A 65 7.56 10.26 -12.39
N LYS A 66 6.69 9.58 -11.66
CA LYS A 66 6.03 8.36 -12.09
C LYS A 66 4.56 8.38 -11.66
N ALA A 67 3.64 8.11 -12.59
CA ALA A 67 2.20 8.16 -12.29
C ALA A 67 1.68 6.98 -11.46
N ARG A 68 2.32 5.81 -11.59
CA ARG A 68 1.92 4.57 -10.88
C ARG A 68 2.14 4.66 -9.37
N GLN A 69 1.35 3.89 -8.63
CA GLN A 69 1.65 3.62 -7.22
C GLN A 69 2.35 2.27 -7.10
N ASN A 70 3.41 2.23 -6.31
CA ASN A 70 4.05 1.00 -5.88
C ASN A 70 3.33 0.51 -4.62
N VAL A 71 2.96 -0.78 -4.57
CA VAL A 71 2.44 -1.46 -3.38
C VAL A 71 3.35 -2.63 -3.05
N ALA A 72 3.97 -2.62 -1.87
CA ALA A 72 4.93 -3.65 -1.50
C ALA A 72 4.92 -3.92 0.00
N ILE A 73 5.41 -5.10 0.40
CA ILE A 73 5.56 -5.45 1.81
C ILE A 73 6.96 -5.08 2.29
N TYR A 74 7.04 -4.15 3.22
CA TYR A 74 8.26 -3.80 3.94
C TYR A 74 8.01 -3.98 5.43
N ARG A 75 8.92 -4.64 6.14
CA ARG A 75 8.75 -4.80 7.60
C ARG A 75 8.84 -3.43 8.29
N GLN A 76 7.96 -3.16 9.25
CA GLN A 76 7.99 -1.91 10.02
C GLN A 76 8.19 -2.16 11.52
N GLN A 77 9.32 -1.74 12.07
CA GLN A 77 9.64 -1.91 13.49
C GLN A 77 9.06 -0.75 14.28
N VAL A 78 8.25 -1.02 15.30
CA VAL A 78 7.68 0.01 16.18
C VAL A 78 8.79 0.58 17.06
N ILE A 79 8.93 1.89 17.08
CA ILE A 79 9.96 2.59 17.89
C ILE A 79 9.38 3.64 18.84
N ASP A 80 8.12 4.01 18.64
CA ASP A 80 7.41 4.97 19.49
C ASP A 80 5.90 4.77 19.34
N ARG A 81 5.12 5.49 20.14
CA ARG A 81 3.65 5.53 20.14
C ARG A 81 3.05 5.69 18.74
N ASN A 82 3.64 6.51 17.88
CA ASN A 82 3.14 6.76 16.53
C ASN A 82 4.26 6.74 15.48
N ARG A 83 5.35 5.99 15.74
CA ARG A 83 6.51 5.94 14.84
C ARG A 83 6.97 4.51 14.60
N VAL A 84 7.34 4.26 13.35
CA VAL A 84 7.93 3.01 12.90
C VAL A 84 9.18 3.28 12.06
N ILE A 85 10.10 2.31 12.03
CA ILE A 85 11.16 2.28 11.04
C ILE A 85 10.62 1.62 9.78
N MET A 86 10.71 2.30 8.64
CA MET A 86 10.42 1.72 7.34
C MET A 86 11.65 0.97 6.79
N ARG A 87 11.63 -0.36 6.80
CA ARG A 87 12.76 -1.17 6.31
C ARG A 87 12.49 -1.68 4.90
N TRP A 88 12.79 -0.84 3.91
CA TRP A 88 12.96 -1.24 2.51
C TRP A 88 14.44 -1.42 2.16
N LEU A 89 14.74 -2.17 1.10
CA LEU A 89 16.09 -2.23 0.51
C LEU A 89 16.19 -1.21 -0.62
N ALA A 90 17.38 -0.68 -0.87
CA ALA A 90 17.60 0.40 -1.85
C ALA A 90 17.08 0.10 -3.27
N HIS A 91 17.05 -1.18 -3.68
CA HIS A 91 16.57 -1.60 -4.99
C HIS A 91 15.04 -1.77 -5.09
N ARG A 92 14.29 -1.52 -4.01
CA ARG A 92 12.82 -1.67 -3.99
C ARG A 92 12.15 -0.38 -4.45
N GLY A 93 11.01 -0.52 -5.13
CA GLY A 93 10.29 0.61 -5.73
C GLY A 93 10.04 1.75 -4.76
N GLY A 94 9.54 1.46 -3.55
CA GLY A 94 9.29 2.48 -2.53
C GLY A 94 10.55 3.20 -2.02
N ALA A 95 11.70 2.53 -1.98
CA ALA A 95 12.97 3.17 -1.64
C ALA A 95 13.44 4.11 -2.76
N GLY A 96 13.23 3.70 -4.02
CA GLY A 96 13.48 4.53 -5.20
C GLY A 96 12.57 5.75 -5.24
N ASP A 97 11.27 5.57 -4.98
CA ASP A 97 10.30 6.67 -4.91
C ASP A 97 10.69 7.70 -3.84
N PHE A 98 11.11 7.24 -2.67
CA PHE A 98 11.58 8.11 -1.58
C PHE A 98 12.88 8.85 -1.97
N ALA A 99 13.83 8.16 -2.59
CA ALA A 99 15.08 8.78 -3.03
C ALA A 99 14.83 9.86 -4.09
N ASP A 100 13.99 9.59 -5.08
CA ASP A 100 13.59 10.55 -6.10
C ASP A 100 12.86 11.75 -5.48
N TRP A 101 11.97 11.50 -4.51
CA TRP A 101 11.29 12.56 -3.76
C TRP A 101 12.28 13.48 -3.03
N GLN A 102 13.26 12.93 -2.31
CA GLN A 102 14.23 13.75 -1.58
C GLN A 102 15.18 14.52 -2.51
N GLN A 103 15.42 14.04 -3.73
CA GLN A 103 16.17 14.80 -4.74
C GLN A 103 15.36 15.98 -5.27
N ASP A 104 14.10 15.75 -5.62
CA ASP A 104 13.25 16.76 -6.25
C ASP A 104 12.68 17.75 -5.21
N ARG A 105 12.52 17.32 -3.96
CA ARG A 105 11.92 18.06 -2.83
C ARG A 105 12.69 17.86 -1.52
N PRO A 106 13.93 18.37 -1.42
CA PRO A 106 14.79 18.13 -0.27
C PRO A 106 14.16 18.64 1.04
N GLY A 107 14.10 17.78 2.05
CA GLY A 107 13.57 18.12 3.37
C GLY A 107 12.05 18.11 3.49
N GLU A 108 11.32 17.93 2.39
CA GLU A 108 9.87 17.72 2.46
C GLU A 108 9.55 16.28 2.90
N PRO A 109 8.59 16.08 3.83
CA PRO A 109 8.11 14.75 4.18
C PRO A 109 7.57 14.00 2.96
N PHE A 110 7.97 12.74 2.81
CA PHE A 110 7.48 11.86 1.75
C PHE A 110 6.18 11.16 2.17
N PRO A 111 5.06 11.32 1.42
CA PRO A 111 3.81 10.64 1.73
C PRO A 111 3.92 9.11 1.60
N VAL A 112 3.44 8.39 2.62
CA VAL A 112 3.39 6.93 2.67
C VAL A 112 2.06 6.50 3.27
N LEU A 113 1.48 5.41 2.76
CA LEU A 113 0.29 4.78 3.31
C LEU A 113 0.58 3.30 3.60
N ILE A 114 0.04 2.76 4.70
CA ILE A 114 0.24 1.35 5.08
C ILE A 114 -1.12 0.71 5.29
N ALA A 115 -1.50 -0.23 4.43
CA ALA A 115 -2.74 -0.99 4.59
C ALA A 115 -2.48 -2.38 5.17
N ILE A 116 -3.26 -2.80 6.17
CA ILE A 116 -3.19 -4.12 6.81
C ILE A 116 -4.53 -4.82 6.62
N GLY A 117 -4.48 -6.12 6.29
CA GLY A 117 -5.70 -6.92 6.11
C GLY A 117 -6.42 -6.66 4.77
N ALA A 118 -5.69 -6.27 3.73
CA ALA A 118 -6.27 -6.18 2.39
C ALA A 118 -6.59 -7.57 1.79
N ASP A 119 -7.31 -7.60 0.68
CA ASP A 119 -7.70 -8.85 0.03
C ASP A 119 -6.49 -9.69 -0.42
N PRO A 120 -6.62 -11.03 -0.47
CA PRO A 120 -5.50 -11.92 -0.78
C PRO A 120 -4.83 -11.66 -2.14
N ALA A 121 -5.58 -11.23 -3.16
CA ALA A 121 -4.99 -10.99 -4.48
C ALA A 121 -4.10 -9.74 -4.47
N THR A 122 -4.49 -8.70 -3.73
CA THR A 122 -3.63 -7.51 -3.52
C THR A 122 -2.37 -7.87 -2.73
N LEU A 123 -2.48 -8.72 -1.70
CA LEU A 123 -1.33 -9.21 -0.95
C LEU A 123 -0.34 -10.00 -1.83
N LEU A 124 -0.85 -10.91 -2.65
CA LEU A 124 -0.04 -11.70 -3.58
C LEU A 124 0.59 -10.82 -4.67
N ALA A 125 -0.14 -9.81 -5.17
CA ALA A 125 0.39 -8.87 -6.15
C ALA A 125 1.56 -8.04 -5.58
N ALA A 126 1.48 -7.64 -4.32
CA ALA A 126 2.51 -6.84 -3.63
C ALA A 126 3.88 -7.54 -3.48
N VAL A 127 3.93 -8.86 -3.70
CA VAL A 127 5.16 -9.66 -3.65
C VAL A 127 5.53 -10.26 -5.00
N ALA A 128 4.68 -10.09 -6.02
CA ALA A 128 4.92 -10.63 -7.34
C ALA A 128 6.02 -9.83 -8.07
N PRO A 129 6.89 -10.49 -8.87
CA PRO A 129 7.88 -9.81 -9.66
C PRO A 129 7.23 -9.20 -10.92
N ILE A 130 6.64 -8.02 -10.78
CA ILE A 130 6.04 -7.30 -11.91
C ILE A 130 6.94 -6.16 -12.40
N PRO A 131 6.82 -5.72 -13.67
CA PRO A 131 7.53 -4.55 -14.16
C PRO A 131 7.15 -3.30 -13.38
N ASP A 132 8.14 -2.44 -13.11
CA ASP A 132 7.98 -1.15 -12.41
C ASP A 132 7.06 -0.15 -13.14
N THR A 133 6.64 -0.46 -14.36
CA THR A 133 5.66 0.31 -15.14
C THR A 133 4.21 -0.04 -14.81
N LEU A 134 3.96 -1.16 -14.15
CA LEU A 134 2.63 -1.66 -13.77
C LEU A 134 2.45 -1.53 -12.26
N SER A 135 1.31 -1.05 -11.80
CA SER A 135 0.97 -1.04 -10.39
C SER A 135 0.52 -2.43 -9.93
N GLU A 136 0.87 -2.81 -8.71
CA GLU A 136 0.41 -4.06 -8.10
C GLU A 136 -1.11 -4.10 -7.94
N TYR A 137 -1.80 -2.95 -7.86
CA TYR A 137 -3.26 -2.92 -7.90
C TYR A 137 -3.83 -3.42 -9.23
N GLU A 138 -3.14 -3.11 -10.33
CA GLU A 138 -3.54 -3.53 -11.67
C GLU A 138 -3.31 -5.02 -11.85
N PHE A 139 -2.17 -5.51 -11.37
CA PHE A 139 -1.86 -6.94 -11.36
C PHE A 139 -2.82 -7.73 -10.45
N ALA A 140 -3.16 -7.20 -9.27
CA ALA A 140 -4.14 -7.80 -8.38
C ALA A 140 -5.52 -7.92 -9.04
N GLY A 141 -5.90 -6.94 -9.86
CA GLY A 141 -7.15 -6.98 -10.62
C GLY A 141 -7.19 -8.13 -11.63
N LEU A 142 -6.08 -8.33 -12.34
CA LEU A 142 -5.90 -9.46 -13.26
C LEU A 142 -5.94 -10.81 -12.54
N LEU A 143 -5.23 -10.94 -11.41
CA LEU A 143 -5.21 -12.16 -10.60
C LEU A 143 -6.60 -12.52 -10.06
N ARG A 144 -7.38 -11.52 -9.64
CA ARG A 144 -8.71 -11.70 -9.04
C ARG A 144 -9.82 -11.90 -10.08
N GLY A 145 -9.60 -11.47 -11.32
CA GLY A 145 -10.66 -11.37 -12.33
C GLY A 145 -11.69 -10.28 -12.03
N GLU A 146 -11.34 -9.32 -11.16
CA GLU A 146 -12.16 -8.16 -10.82
C GLU A 146 -11.26 -6.97 -10.47
N ARG A 147 -11.65 -5.77 -10.90
CA ARG A 147 -10.94 -4.51 -10.62
C ARG A 147 -10.71 -4.34 -9.12
N SER A 148 -9.47 -4.06 -8.73
CA SER A 148 -9.13 -3.71 -7.35
C SER A 148 -9.90 -2.46 -6.93
N SER A 149 -10.68 -2.54 -5.86
CA SER A 149 -11.42 -1.40 -5.32
C SER A 149 -10.54 -0.64 -4.36
N VAL A 150 -10.38 0.66 -4.60
CA VAL A 150 -9.50 1.53 -3.82
C VAL A 150 -10.23 2.80 -3.39
N VAL A 151 -9.71 3.44 -2.35
CA VAL A 151 -10.22 4.72 -1.85
C VAL A 151 -9.05 5.69 -1.69
N ASN A 152 -9.24 6.92 -2.17
CA ASN A 152 -8.21 7.95 -2.07
C ASN A 152 -8.07 8.44 -0.63
N CYS A 153 -6.85 8.45 -0.11
CA CYS A 153 -6.53 9.00 1.20
C CYS A 153 -6.22 10.49 1.08
N GLY A 154 -7.10 11.34 1.61
CA GLY A 154 -6.94 12.80 1.54
C GLY A 154 -5.70 13.35 2.25
N LEU A 155 -5.08 12.58 3.17
CA LEU A 155 -3.86 13.00 3.88
C LEU A 155 -2.59 12.80 3.04
N THR A 156 -2.54 11.74 2.24
CA THR A 156 -1.33 11.36 1.49
C THR A 156 -1.48 11.52 -0.02
N GLY A 157 -2.73 11.64 -0.52
CA GLY A 157 -3.06 11.58 -1.94
C GLY A 157 -2.89 10.20 -2.57
N LEU A 158 -2.60 9.17 -1.76
CA LEU A 158 -2.39 7.78 -2.18
C LEU A 158 -3.69 6.99 -2.05
N ASP A 159 -3.84 5.98 -2.90
CA ASP A 159 -5.00 5.09 -2.85
C ASP A 159 -4.76 3.88 -1.94
N ALA A 160 -5.66 3.68 -0.96
CA ALA A 160 -5.71 2.52 -0.09
C ALA A 160 -6.63 1.43 -0.67
N PRO A 161 -6.38 0.12 -0.42
CA PRO A 161 -7.32 -0.93 -0.76
C PRO A 161 -8.61 -0.74 0.05
N ALA A 162 -9.77 -0.65 -0.62
CA ALA A 162 -11.04 -0.35 0.06
C ALA A 162 -11.49 -1.46 1.03
N GLY A 163 -11.01 -2.69 0.83
CA GLY A 163 -11.25 -3.83 1.72
C GLY A 163 -10.17 -4.05 2.78
N ALA A 164 -9.29 -3.08 3.04
CA ALA A 164 -8.33 -3.17 4.14
C ALA A 164 -9.03 -3.06 5.50
N GLU A 165 -8.50 -3.75 6.51
CA GLU A 165 -8.99 -3.71 7.89
C GLU A 165 -8.47 -2.46 8.63
N ILE A 166 -7.20 -2.09 8.38
CA ILE A 166 -6.53 -0.95 9.03
C ILE A 166 -5.70 -0.21 7.97
N VAL A 167 -5.74 1.13 7.98
CA VAL A 167 -4.97 2.03 7.10
C VAL A 167 -4.33 3.16 7.90
#